data_AF-A0A4Q6AIE7-F1
#
_entry.id   AF-A0A4Q6AIE7-F1
#
_cell.length_a   1.000
_cell.length_b   1.000
_cell.length_c   1.000
_cell.angle_alpha   90.00
_cell.angle_beta   90.00
_cell.angle_gamma   90.00
#
_symmetry.space_group_name_H-M   'P 1'
#
loop_
_entity.id
_entity.type
_entity.pdbx_description
1 polymer ?
#
loop_
_entity_poly.entity_id
_entity_poly.type
_entity_poly.pdbx_seq_one_letter_code
_entity_poly.pdbx_strand_id
1 'polypeptide(L)'
;MKKQVDLKRFSKWSATRSVTLPLFVAAVFILGSCKKEGQPDPSGNEAATLQKASSGKRNTIRVNPGTSIQAALDAATPGTVIKIKTGIYRESITVNKPNITLTGEGNVIIENPGTADIGIVVDDGGDGFTLTGVT
;
A
#
# COMPACT_ATOMS: atom_id res chain seq x y z
N MET A 1 45.61 -6.98 -8.43
CA MET A 1 45.16 -8.02 -7.48
C MET A 1 43.66 -8.20 -7.66
N LYS A 2 43.22 -9.26 -8.34
CA LYS A 2 41.82 -9.51 -8.71
C LYS A 2 41.13 -10.24 -7.55
N LYS A 3 40.16 -9.59 -6.89
CA LYS A 3 39.22 -10.28 -6.00
C LYS A 3 37.89 -10.46 -6.74
N GLN A 4 37.74 -11.63 -7.34
CA GLN A 4 36.46 -12.22 -7.71
C GLN A 4 35.70 -12.51 -6.41
N VAL A 5 34.47 -12.03 -6.27
CA VAL A 5 33.53 -12.54 -5.26
C VAL A 5 32.46 -13.30 -6.03
N ASP A 6 32.52 -14.61 -5.88
CA ASP A 6 31.74 -15.60 -6.59
C ASP A 6 30.25 -15.54 -6.21
N LEU A 7 29.43 -15.77 -7.22
CA LEU A 7 27.99 -15.76 -7.24
C LEU A 7 27.49 -17.16 -6.84
N LYS A 8 26.29 -17.23 -6.23
CA LYS A 8 25.46 -18.45 -6.01
C LYS A 8 25.65 -19.19 -4.68
N ARG A 9 24.71 -18.92 -3.76
CA ARG A 9 24.15 -19.81 -2.70
C ARG A 9 23.18 -18.88 -1.96
N PHE A 10 21.87 -18.98 -2.09
CA PHE A 10 20.99 -20.03 -1.58
C PHE A 10 19.82 -20.21 -2.55
N SER A 11 19.90 -21.14 -3.51
CA SER A 11 19.34 -22.49 -3.36
C SER A 11 17.99 -22.54 -2.62
N LYS A 12 16.92 -22.44 -3.40
CA LYS A 12 15.73 -23.31 -3.37
C LYS A 12 15.14 -23.59 -1.98
N TRP A 13 14.09 -22.87 -1.61
CA TRP A 13 13.06 -23.41 -0.72
C TRP A 13 11.92 -23.94 -1.60
N SER A 14 12.11 -25.18 -2.07
CA SER A 14 11.03 -25.99 -2.64
C SER A 14 10.48 -26.83 -1.49
N ALA A 15 9.23 -26.60 -1.12
CA ALA A 15 8.48 -27.46 -0.22
C ALA A 15 7.15 -27.81 -0.89
N THR A 16 7.21 -28.88 -1.67
CA THR A 16 6.10 -29.65 -2.22
C THR A 16 5.17 -30.12 -1.10
N ARG A 17 3.86 -29.87 -1.22
CA ARG A 17 2.83 -30.70 -0.58
C ARG A 17 1.69 -30.95 -1.56
N SER A 18 1.77 -32.10 -2.24
CA SER A 18 0.64 -32.79 -2.86
C SER A 18 -0.40 -33.14 -1.81
N VAL A 19 -1.68 -32.84 -2.08
CA VAL A 19 -2.81 -33.60 -1.55
C VAL A 19 -3.82 -33.74 -2.68
N THR A 20 -4.12 -34.99 -3.00
CA THR A 20 -4.94 -35.47 -4.12
C THR A 20 -6.44 -35.43 -3.77
N LEU A 21 -7.26 -35.23 -4.81
CA LEU A 21 -8.73 -35.30 -4.95
C LEU A 21 -9.49 -36.27 -4.01
N PRO A 22 -10.78 -35.99 -3.69
CA PRO A 22 -11.81 -36.64 -4.50
C PRO A 22 -13.03 -35.78 -4.89
N LEU A 23 -13.51 -36.16 -6.07
CA LEU A 23 -14.82 -35.96 -6.66
C LEU A 23 -15.94 -36.41 -5.69
N PHE A 24 -16.82 -35.50 -5.25
CA PHE A 24 -18.09 -35.80 -4.58
C PHE A 24 -19.17 -34.98 -5.29
N VAL A 25 -19.82 -35.57 -6.29
CA VAL A 25 -21.18 -36.14 -6.21
C VAL A 25 -22.24 -35.08 -5.94
N ALA A 26 -23.10 -34.94 -6.95
CA ALA A 26 -24.23 -34.06 -7.05
C ALA A 26 -25.23 -34.19 -5.88
N ALA A 27 -25.78 -33.04 -5.46
CA ALA A 27 -27.10 -32.96 -4.85
C ALA A 27 -27.80 -31.69 -5.37
N VAL A 28 -28.74 -31.94 -6.27
CA VAL A 28 -29.87 -31.06 -6.64
C VAL A 28 -30.78 -30.86 -5.40
N PHE A 29 -31.74 -29.93 -5.48
CA PHE A 29 -32.83 -29.56 -4.53
C PHE A 29 -32.48 -28.31 -3.67
N ILE A 30 -33.25 -27.22 -3.61
CA ILE A 30 -34.71 -27.04 -3.65
C ILE A 30 -35.10 -25.67 -4.25
N LEU A 31 -36.15 -25.68 -5.08
CA LEU A 31 -36.97 -24.54 -5.49
C LEU A 31 -37.75 -23.98 -4.28
N GLY A 32 -37.59 -22.69 -3.97
CA GLY A 32 -38.40 -21.95 -3.01
C GLY A 32 -38.70 -20.54 -3.52
N SER A 33 -39.92 -20.35 -4.03
CA SER A 33 -40.42 -19.16 -4.70
C SER A 33 -40.54 -17.91 -3.83
N CYS A 34 -40.07 -16.80 -4.42
CA CYS A 34 -40.58 -15.43 -4.47
C CYS A 34 -41.06 -14.73 -3.18
N LYS A 35 -40.63 -13.48 -2.96
CA LYS A 35 -41.25 -12.28 -3.58
C LYS A 35 -40.76 -11.00 -2.89
N LYS A 36 -40.09 -10.10 -3.63
CA LYS A 36 -40.10 -8.66 -3.30
C LYS A 36 -40.02 -7.84 -4.59
N GLU A 37 -40.98 -6.94 -4.71
CA GLU A 37 -41.46 -6.27 -5.93
C GLU A 37 -40.86 -4.85 -6.06
N GLY A 38 -40.67 -4.37 -7.30
CA GLY A 38 -40.60 -2.94 -7.71
C GLY A 38 -39.19 -2.32 -7.82
N GLN A 39 -38.51 -2.27 -8.98
CA GLN A 39 -38.65 -1.39 -10.19
C GLN A 39 -37.94 -0.01 -9.99
N PRO A 40 -37.17 0.58 -10.95
CA PRO A 40 -37.39 0.57 -12.40
C PRO A 40 -36.17 0.35 -13.32
N ASP A 41 -36.42 -0.28 -14.46
CA ASP A 41 -35.63 -0.10 -15.68
C ASP A 41 -35.91 1.30 -16.27
N PRO A 42 -34.87 2.03 -16.64
CA PRO A 42 -34.91 2.78 -17.89
C PRO A 42 -33.92 2.18 -18.89
N SER A 43 -34.47 1.69 -20.00
CA SER A 43 -33.71 1.52 -21.24
C SER A 43 -33.26 2.90 -21.72
N GLY A 44 -31.98 3.17 -21.50
CA GLY A 44 -31.26 4.31 -22.05
C GLY A 44 -29.83 3.85 -22.26
N ASN A 45 -29.42 3.80 -23.51
CA ASN A 45 -28.09 3.47 -24.00
C ASN A 45 -27.01 4.43 -23.47
N GLU A 46 -26.52 4.17 -22.26
CA GLU A 46 -25.23 4.70 -21.81
C GLU A 46 -24.42 3.53 -21.26
N ALA A 47 -23.30 3.23 -21.92
CA ALA A 47 -22.29 2.29 -21.44
C ALA A 47 -21.57 2.89 -20.22
N ALA A 48 -22.31 3.15 -19.15
CA ALA A 48 -21.78 3.50 -17.85
C ALA A 48 -21.43 2.19 -17.15
N THR A 49 -20.22 1.71 -17.43
CA THR A 49 -19.55 0.69 -16.64
C THR A 49 -19.67 1.08 -15.17
N LEU A 50 -20.47 0.32 -14.42
CA LEU A 50 -20.42 0.29 -12.97
C LEU A 50 -19.06 -0.29 -12.58
N GLN A 51 -18.02 0.55 -12.62
CA GLN A 51 -16.82 0.28 -11.85
C GLN A 51 -17.27 0.34 -10.41
N LYS A 52 -17.54 -0.85 -9.88
CA LYS A 52 -17.43 -1.17 -8.46
C LYS A 52 -16.10 -0.57 -8.03
N ALA A 53 -16.15 0.68 -7.57
CA ALA A 53 -15.00 1.40 -7.08
C ALA A 53 -14.48 0.51 -5.96
N SER A 54 -13.40 -0.20 -6.24
CA SER A 54 -12.65 -0.86 -5.20
C SER A 54 -12.15 0.32 -4.36
N SER A 55 -12.90 0.62 -3.32
CA SER A 55 -12.33 1.17 -2.10
C SER A 55 -11.38 0.09 -1.57
N GLY A 56 -10.29 -0.14 -2.32
CA GLY A 56 -9.17 -0.94 -1.93
C GLY A 56 -8.70 -0.28 -0.66
N LYS A 57 -8.84 -1.00 0.46
CA LYS A 57 -8.43 -0.54 1.77
C LYS A 57 -6.99 0.01 1.66
N ARG A 58 -6.83 1.34 1.76
CA ARG A 58 -5.51 1.96 1.68
C ARG A 58 -4.70 1.49 2.88
N ASN A 59 -3.47 1.03 2.64
CA ASN A 59 -2.56 0.70 3.73
C ASN A 59 -2.25 1.98 4.51
N THR A 60 -2.22 1.90 5.84
CA THR A 60 -1.97 3.04 6.72
C THR A 60 -0.89 2.70 7.72
N ILE A 61 0.19 3.47 7.75
CA ILE A 61 1.27 3.35 8.72
C ILE A 61 1.24 4.57 9.64
N ARG A 62 1.43 4.38 10.94
CA ARG A 62 1.50 5.47 11.92
C ARG A 62 2.92 5.62 12.43
N VAL A 63 3.43 6.84 12.35
CA VAL A 63 4.73 7.23 12.91
C VAL A 63 4.46 7.95 14.23
N ASN A 64 5.00 7.41 15.32
CA ASN A 64 4.94 8.04 16.64
C ASN A 64 6.20 8.89 16.88
N PRO A 65 6.20 9.82 17.84
CA PRO A 65 7.40 10.56 18.20
C PRO A 65 8.52 9.60 18.63
N GLY A 66 9.76 9.88 18.22
CA GLY A 66 10.92 9.01 18.49
C GLY A 66 11.05 7.80 17.57
N THR A 67 10.13 7.63 16.60
CA THR A 67 10.28 6.65 15.50
C THR A 67 10.65 7.35 14.20
N SER A 68 11.26 6.64 13.25
CA SER A 68 11.70 7.21 11.97
C SER A 68 10.58 7.22 10.93
N ILE A 69 10.46 8.33 10.23
CA ILE A 69 9.64 8.49 9.03
C ILE A 69 10.22 7.65 7.89
N GLN A 70 11.55 7.63 7.71
CA GLN A 70 12.19 6.81 6.69
C GLN A 70 11.86 5.32 6.86
N ALA A 71 11.90 4.79 8.08
CA ALA A 71 11.52 3.40 8.34
C ALA A 71 10.07 3.10 7.92
N ALA A 72 9.15 4.07 8.07
CA ALA A 72 7.78 3.93 7.60
C ALA A 72 7.68 4.00 6.06
N LEU A 73 8.45 4.87 5.41
CA LEU A 73 8.57 4.91 3.95
C LEU A 73 9.13 3.60 3.39
N ASP A 74 10.12 3.01 4.06
CA ASP A 74 10.75 1.75 3.67
C ASP A 74 9.77 0.59 3.74
N ALA A 75 8.98 0.52 4.81
CA ALA A 75 7.95 -0.51 5.03
C ALA A 75 6.67 -0.30 4.21
N ALA A 76 6.47 0.90 3.66
CA ALA A 76 5.27 1.23 2.88
C ALA A 76 5.21 0.44 1.56
N THR A 77 4.00 0.03 1.19
CA THR A 77 3.69 -0.38 -0.18
C THR A 77 3.23 0.83 -0.99
N PRO A 78 3.26 0.79 -2.33
CA PRO A 78 2.64 1.85 -3.16
C PRO A 78 1.21 2.19 -2.72
N GLY A 79 0.85 3.48 -2.74
CA GLY A 79 -0.48 3.94 -2.30
C GLY A 79 -0.69 4.05 -0.78
N THR A 80 0.35 3.84 0.04
CA THR A 80 0.24 3.89 1.51
C THR A 80 0.05 5.33 2.01
N VAL A 81 -0.79 5.48 3.04
CA VAL A 81 -0.91 6.70 3.83
C VAL A 81 -0.07 6.59 5.10
N ILE A 82 0.95 7.43 5.23
CA ILE A 82 1.79 7.54 6.41
C ILE A 82 1.28 8.71 7.25
N LYS A 83 0.76 8.40 8.43
CA LYS A 83 0.25 9.37 9.41
C LYS A 83 1.30 9.64 10.46
N ILE A 84 1.75 10.88 10.56
CA ILE A 84 2.81 11.28 11.48
C ILE A 84 2.17 12.01 12.65
N LYS A 85 2.39 11.52 13.87
CA LYS A 85 1.91 12.23 15.06
C LYS A 85 2.75 13.48 15.33
N THR A 86 2.13 14.44 16.01
CA THR A 86 2.80 15.66 16.51
C THR A 86 4.16 15.36 17.15
N GLY A 87 5.20 16.06 16.71
CA GLY A 87 6.59 15.84 17.13
C GLY A 87 7.61 16.50 16.19
N ILE A 88 8.86 16.50 16.61
CA ILE A 88 10.01 16.95 15.82
C ILE A 88 10.76 15.71 15.34
N TYR A 89 10.95 15.60 14.04
CA TYR A 89 11.60 14.49 13.36
C TYR A 89 12.88 15.00 12.71
N ARG A 90 14.02 14.68 13.33
CA ARG A 90 15.35 15.11 12.87
C ARG A 90 15.95 14.08 11.92
N GLU A 91 15.51 14.09 10.68
CA GLU A 91 15.96 13.15 9.66
C GLU A 91 15.89 13.77 8.25
N SER A 92 16.73 13.27 7.36
CA SER A 92 16.57 13.46 5.91
C SER A 92 15.86 12.25 5.32
N ILE A 93 14.82 12.45 4.52
CA ILE A 93 14.00 11.36 3.98
C ILE A 93 14.08 11.28 2.46
N THR A 94 13.96 10.06 1.94
CA THR A 94 13.88 9.74 0.53
C THR A 94 12.60 8.98 0.23
N VAL A 95 11.80 9.49 -0.69
CA VAL A 95 10.57 8.87 -1.18
C VAL A 95 10.83 8.26 -2.55
N ASN A 96 10.75 6.94 -2.62
CA ASN A 96 11.05 6.15 -3.83
C ASN A 96 9.94 5.15 -4.21
N LYS A 97 8.73 5.34 -3.66
CA LYS A 97 7.56 4.52 -3.94
C LYS A 97 6.41 5.39 -4.42
N PRO A 98 5.61 4.93 -5.40
CA PRO A 98 4.61 5.78 -6.00
C PRO A 98 3.37 5.90 -5.11
N ASN A 99 2.68 7.02 -5.25
CA ASN A 99 1.41 7.35 -4.60
C ASN A 99 1.46 7.31 -3.06
N ILE A 100 2.61 7.64 -2.46
CA ILE A 100 2.71 7.78 -1.01
C ILE A 100 2.06 9.09 -0.57
N THR A 101 1.21 9.01 0.46
CA THR A 101 0.69 10.20 1.15
C THR A 101 1.33 10.30 2.53
N LEU A 102 2.09 11.35 2.79
CA LEU A 102 2.68 11.65 4.09
C LEU A 102 1.92 12.83 4.70
N THR A 103 1.25 12.58 5.83
CA THR A 103 0.32 13.53 6.45
C THR A 103 0.59 13.67 7.94
N GLY A 104 0.81 14.91 8.38
CA GLY A 104 0.98 15.24 9.79
C GLY A 104 -0.35 15.41 10.52
N GLU A 105 -0.45 14.79 11.70
CA GLU A 105 -1.54 14.93 12.65
C GLU A 105 -1.13 15.96 13.73
N GLY A 106 -1.38 17.23 13.46
CA GLY A 106 -1.10 18.36 14.37
C GLY A 106 0.20 19.08 14.05
N ASN A 107 1.00 19.39 15.08
CA ASN A 107 2.27 20.10 14.91
C ASN A 107 3.40 19.11 14.62
N VAL A 108 3.63 18.83 13.34
CA VAL A 108 4.72 17.95 12.88
C VAL A 108 5.79 18.82 12.23
N ILE A 109 7.02 18.70 12.71
CA ILE A 109 8.19 19.41 12.17
C ILE A 109 9.18 18.37 11.65
N ILE A 110 9.57 18.48 10.38
CA ILE A 110 10.65 17.66 9.81
C ILE A 110 11.89 18.55 9.71
N GLU A 111 12.88 18.29 10.54
CA GLU A 111 14.10 19.09 10.64
C GLU A 111 15.25 18.34 9.98
N ASN A 112 15.88 18.96 8.98
CA ASN A 112 17.11 18.42 8.42
C ASN A 112 18.21 18.42 9.51
N PRO A 113 18.85 17.27 9.79
CA PRO A 113 19.86 17.16 10.86
C PRO A 113 21.20 17.86 10.55
N GLY A 114 21.36 18.46 9.36
CA GLY A 114 22.58 19.13 8.91
C GLY A 114 23.64 18.18 8.32
N THR A 115 23.37 16.88 8.30
CA THR A 115 24.27 15.86 7.70
C THR A 115 23.96 15.57 6.24
N ALA A 116 22.86 16.12 5.70
CA ALA A 116 22.45 15.96 4.32
C ALA A 116 22.15 17.34 3.71
N ASP A 117 22.50 17.54 2.45
CA ASP A 117 22.27 18.80 1.74
C ASP A 117 20.76 19.06 1.53
N ILE A 118 19.95 18.00 1.41
CA ILE A 118 18.51 18.06 1.14
C ILE A 118 17.76 17.30 2.23
N GLY A 119 16.69 17.92 2.78
CA GLY A 119 15.87 17.32 3.84
C GLY A 119 14.86 16.29 3.33
N ILE A 120 14.21 16.56 2.19
CA ILE A 120 13.24 15.64 1.58
C ILE A 120 13.61 15.47 0.10
N VAL A 121 13.92 14.25 -0.29
CA VAL A 121 14.19 13.86 -1.68
C VAL A 121 13.04 12.99 -2.19
N VAL A 122 12.54 13.30 -3.37
CA VAL A 122 11.58 12.44 -4.09
C VAL A 122 12.30 11.96 -5.35
N ASP A 123 12.61 10.67 -5.39
CA ASP A 123 13.30 10.05 -6.52
C ASP A 123 12.30 9.71 -7.64
N ASP A 124 12.80 9.19 -8.78
CA ASP A 124 11.99 8.75 -9.94
C ASP A 124 10.89 7.74 -9.57
N GLY A 125 11.06 6.98 -8.48
CA GLY A 125 10.03 6.05 -8.00
C GLY A 125 8.92 6.71 -7.17
N GLY A 126 9.06 7.99 -6.82
CA GLY A 126 8.20 8.74 -5.90
C GLY A 126 7.00 9.43 -6.55
N ASP A 127 6.65 9.08 -7.79
CA ASP A 127 5.55 9.69 -8.52
C ASP A 127 4.25 9.75 -7.72
N GLY A 128 3.58 10.90 -7.73
CA GLY A 128 2.33 11.11 -7.00
C GLY A 128 2.51 11.24 -5.48
N PHE A 129 3.73 11.50 -5.00
CA PHE A 129 3.97 11.85 -3.59
C PHE A 129 3.16 13.06 -3.16
N THR A 130 2.48 12.94 -2.02
CA THR A 130 1.72 14.02 -1.40
C THR A 130 2.23 14.28 0.00
N LEU A 131 2.52 15.55 0.30
CA LEU A 131 2.96 16.02 1.61
C LEU A 131 1.97 17.03 2.17
N THR A 132 1.43 16.77 3.36
CA THR A 132 0.43 17.66 3.99
C THR A 132 0.59 17.72 5.51
N GLY A 133 0.24 18.85 6.12
CA GLY A 133 0.19 18.98 7.58
C GLY A 133 1.55 18.85 8.29
N VAL A 134 2.64 19.12 7.58
CA VAL A 134 4.00 19.17 8.14
C VAL A 134 4.59 20.56 7.94
N THR A 135 5.51 20.94 8.82
CA THR A 135 6.33 22.14 8.75
C THR A 135 7.78 21.76 8.50
#